data_AF-A0A1H7NZD5-F1
#
_entry.id   AF-A0A1H7NZD5-F1
#
_cell.length_a   1.000
_cell.length_b   1.000
_cell.length_c   1.000
_cell.angle_alpha   90.00
_cell.angle_beta   90.00
_cell.angle_gamma   90.00
#
_symmetry.space_group_name_H-M   'P 1'
#
loop_
_entity.id
_entity.type
_entity.pdbx_description
1 polymer ?
#
loop_
_entity_poly.entity_id
_entity_poly.type
_entity_poly.pdbx_seq_one_letter_code
_entity_poly.pdbx_strand_id
1 'polypeptide(L)'
;MDYGANLAIRQLIADRVHFRDFFLALRKDVFRVARRRFPWVRDADVEECLHEAVLYVLEGRGDFDVPPEVLHDRTRLAAQLGAYIRSAATYRLIDRLTRLGHETRVTVRIDDDEHPTDLLDALLAQAGHVPPSVEGDIERRERLRILGDCLLRLTALARQTIELALLGHSDVDIQVATGAGSAVAVRRRISETKNVLARCAQSSLRSAA
;
A
#
# COMPACT_ATOMS: atom_id res chain seq x y z
N MET A 1 -20.01 5.41 19.86
CA MET A 1 -19.40 4.45 20.82
C MET A 1 -20.14 4.51 22.15
N ASP A 2 -20.52 3.37 22.71
CA ASP A 2 -21.18 3.30 24.02
C ASP A 2 -20.18 3.48 25.19
N TYR A 3 -20.67 4.00 26.32
CA TYR A 3 -19.89 4.26 27.53
C TYR A 3 -19.24 2.98 28.08
N GLY A 4 -19.96 1.85 28.04
CA GLY A 4 -19.43 0.55 28.48
C GLY A 4 -18.21 0.12 27.68
N ALA A 5 -18.26 0.25 26.36
CA ALA A 5 -17.15 -0.08 25.47
C ALA A 5 -15.93 0.83 25.72
N ASN A 6 -16.15 2.13 25.93
CA ASN A 6 -15.07 3.08 26.21
C ASN A 6 -14.37 2.75 27.55
N LEU A 7 -15.13 2.43 28.59
CA LEU A 7 -14.58 2.03 29.89
C LEU A 7 -13.75 0.75 29.78
N ALA A 8 -14.25 -0.26 29.06
CA ALA A 8 -13.55 -1.53 28.88
C ALA A 8 -12.26 -1.37 28.06
N ILE A 9 -12.25 -0.51 27.04
CA ILE A 9 -11.04 -0.13 26.30
C ILE A 9 -10.01 0.54 27.22
N ARG A 10 -10.43 1.48 28.08
CA ARG A 10 -9.53 2.12 29.05
C ARG A 10 -8.91 1.13 30.03
N GLN A 11 -9.69 0.16 30.50
CA GLN A 11 -9.19 -0.91 31.36
C GLN A 11 -8.16 -1.79 30.66
N LEU A 12 -8.38 -2.12 29.39
CA LEU A 12 -7.40 -2.85 28.57
C LEU A 12 -6.09 -2.05 28.43
N ILE A 13 -6.16 -0.75 28.20
CA ILE A 13 -4.98 0.13 28.06
C ILE A 13 -4.21 0.26 29.38
N ALA A 14 -4.92 0.31 30.51
CA ALA A 14 -4.29 0.37 31.83
C ALA A 14 -3.43 -0.89 32.09
N ASP A 15 -3.83 -2.04 31.54
CA ASP A 15 -3.07 -3.28 31.57
C ASP A 15 -2.03 -3.34 30.44
N ARG A 16 -0.89 -2.67 30.66
CA ARG A 16 0.16 -2.47 29.64
C ARG A 16 0.66 -3.77 29.00
N VAL A 17 0.71 -4.87 29.74
CA VAL A 17 1.20 -6.17 29.23
C VAL A 17 0.19 -6.74 28.25
N HIS A 18 -1.08 -6.83 28.66
CA HIS A 18 -2.14 -7.34 27.80
C HIS A 18 -2.39 -6.44 26.59
N PHE A 19 -2.31 -5.12 26.76
CA PHE A 19 -2.42 -4.18 25.65
C PHE A 19 -1.29 -4.36 24.63
N ARG A 20 -0.04 -4.54 25.10
CA ARG A 20 1.09 -4.78 24.20
C ARG A 20 0.89 -6.04 23.37
N ASP A 21 0.50 -7.14 24.01
CA ASP A 21 0.33 -8.43 23.33
C ASP A 21 -0.85 -8.38 22.35
N PHE A 22 -1.95 -7.72 22.74
CA PHE A 22 -3.07 -7.39 21.85
C PHE A 22 -2.61 -6.58 20.62
N PHE A 23 -1.86 -5.50 20.83
CA PHE A 23 -1.40 -4.63 19.77
C PHE A 23 -0.45 -5.35 18.80
N LEU A 24 0.47 -6.16 19.31
CA LEU A 24 1.39 -6.95 18.48
C LEU A 24 0.63 -7.97 17.62
N ALA A 25 -0.38 -8.64 18.18
CA ALA A 25 -1.23 -9.56 17.43
C ALA A 25 -2.04 -8.81 16.34
N LEU A 26 -2.66 -7.69 16.70
CA LEU A 26 -3.39 -6.83 15.78
C LEU A 26 -2.52 -6.34 14.63
N ARG A 27 -1.32 -5.82 14.93
CA ARG A 27 -0.35 -5.35 13.94
C ARG A 27 0.00 -6.46 12.96
N LYS A 28 0.36 -7.66 13.46
CA LYS A 28 0.68 -8.81 12.61
C LYS A 28 -0.48 -9.20 11.69
N ASP A 29 -1.71 -9.14 12.18
CA ASP A 29 -2.90 -9.49 11.39
C ASP A 29 -3.24 -8.43 10.34
N VAL A 30 -3.13 -7.15 10.67
CA VAL A 30 -3.33 -6.03 9.72
C VAL A 30 -2.32 -6.11 8.58
N PHE A 31 -1.04 -6.30 8.89
CA PHE A 31 -0.01 -6.48 7.86
C PHE A 31 -0.27 -7.72 7.00
N ARG A 32 -0.70 -8.84 7.60
CA ARG A 32 -1.05 -10.06 6.83
C ARG A 32 -2.19 -9.79 5.86
N VAL A 33 -3.24 -9.09 6.29
CA VAL A 33 -4.38 -8.74 5.43
C VAL A 33 -3.98 -7.75 4.35
N ALA A 34 -3.26 -6.69 4.71
CA ALA A 34 -2.77 -5.68 3.78
C ALA A 34 -1.89 -6.30 2.69
N ARG A 35 -0.94 -7.17 3.05
CA ARG A 35 -0.07 -7.85 2.07
C ARG A 35 -0.79 -8.83 1.15
N ARG A 36 -1.86 -9.47 1.63
CA ARG A 36 -2.69 -10.35 0.79
C ARG A 36 -3.50 -9.56 -0.24
N ARG A 37 -3.99 -8.38 0.13
CA ARG A 37 -4.91 -7.59 -0.69
C ARG A 37 -4.19 -6.53 -1.55
N PHE A 38 -3.09 -5.99 -1.03
CA PHE A 38 -2.27 -4.94 -1.63
C PHE A 38 -0.78 -5.30 -1.49
N PRO A 39 -0.25 -6.25 -2.28
CA PRO A 39 1.14 -6.72 -2.12
C PRO A 39 2.19 -5.62 -2.27
N TRP A 40 1.87 -4.57 -3.03
CA TRP A 40 2.71 -3.44 -3.41
C TRP A 40 2.66 -2.26 -2.41
N VAL A 41 1.79 -2.30 -1.40
CA VAL A 41 1.69 -1.24 -0.38
C VAL A 41 2.99 -1.14 0.44
N ARG A 42 3.40 0.08 0.82
CA ARG A 42 4.56 0.28 1.70
C ARG A 42 4.17 -0.08 3.13
N ASP A 43 5.12 -0.62 3.88
CA ASP A 43 4.88 -0.96 5.30
C ASP A 43 4.53 0.29 6.12
N ALA A 44 5.12 1.44 5.78
CA ALA A 44 4.81 2.72 6.42
C ALA A 44 3.34 3.12 6.27
N ASP A 45 2.75 2.94 5.09
CA ASP A 45 1.34 3.30 4.84
C ASP A 45 0.40 2.41 5.67
N VAL A 46 0.73 1.12 5.79
CA VAL A 46 -0.04 0.16 6.61
C VAL A 46 0.08 0.51 8.09
N GLU A 47 1.28 0.86 8.55
CA GLU A 47 1.55 1.22 9.94
C GLU A 47 0.87 2.54 10.34
N GLU A 48 0.84 3.51 9.44
CA GLU A 48 0.15 4.78 9.64
C GLU A 48 -1.37 4.59 9.65
N CYS A 49 -1.94 3.83 8.71
CA CYS A 49 -3.37 3.51 8.72
C CYS A 49 -3.80 2.75 9.98
N LEU A 50 -2.93 1.87 10.50
CA LEU A 50 -3.14 1.20 11.77
C LEU A 50 -3.12 2.19 12.95
N HIS A 51 -2.11 3.07 13.01
CA HIS A 51 -2.02 4.10 14.04
C HIS A 51 -3.25 5.01 14.05
N GLU A 52 -3.66 5.51 12.88
CA GLU A 52 -4.86 6.33 12.75
C GLU A 52 -6.12 5.59 13.23
N ALA A 53 -6.27 4.32 12.87
CA ALA A 53 -7.43 3.52 13.28
C ALA A 53 -7.46 3.29 14.80
N VAL A 54 -6.30 3.05 15.41
CA VAL A 54 -6.19 2.94 16.87
C VAL A 54 -6.52 4.28 17.52
N LEU A 55 -5.90 5.38 17.09
CA LEU A 55 -6.16 6.72 17.63
C LEU A 55 -7.64 7.10 17.52
N TYR A 56 -8.25 6.84 16.37
CA TYR A 56 -9.67 7.10 16.15
C TYR A 56 -10.55 6.42 17.20
N VAL A 57 -10.26 5.15 17.53
CA VAL A 57 -10.96 4.42 18.59
C VAL A 57 -10.64 4.95 19.98
N LEU A 58 -9.37 5.29 20.26
CA LEU A 58 -8.96 5.83 21.55
C LEU A 58 -9.58 7.19 21.86
N GLU A 59 -9.78 8.01 20.83
CA GLU A 59 -10.48 9.30 20.91
C GLU A 59 -12.00 9.14 21.08
N GLY A 60 -12.51 7.91 21.13
CA GLY A 60 -13.94 7.61 21.21
C GLY A 60 -14.69 7.90 19.91
N ARG A 61 -13.96 8.08 18.80
CA ARG A 61 -14.55 8.36 17.49
C ARG A 61 -14.98 7.04 16.85
N GLY A 62 -16.19 7.02 16.29
CA GLY A 62 -16.80 5.85 15.64
C GLY A 62 -17.86 5.11 16.45
N ASP A 63 -18.40 4.07 15.83
CA ASP A 63 -19.60 3.36 16.28
C ASP A 63 -19.27 1.96 16.81
N PHE A 64 -18.10 1.82 17.43
CA PHE A 64 -17.78 0.58 18.14
C PHE A 64 -18.76 0.40 19.30
N ASP A 65 -19.51 -0.69 19.23
CA ASP A 65 -20.46 -1.11 20.24
C ASP A 65 -20.33 -2.62 20.43
N VAL A 66 -20.46 -3.08 21.67
CA VAL A 66 -20.30 -4.48 22.04
C VAL A 66 -21.36 -4.88 23.06
N PRO A 67 -21.92 -6.11 22.95
CA PRO A 67 -22.92 -6.58 23.90
C PRO A 67 -22.39 -6.61 25.35
N PRO A 68 -23.24 -6.39 26.36
CA PRO A 68 -22.83 -6.38 27.77
C PRO A 68 -22.10 -7.64 28.22
N GLU A 69 -22.43 -8.80 27.63
CA GLU A 69 -21.81 -10.09 27.95
C GLU A 69 -20.32 -10.14 27.53
N VAL A 70 -19.91 -9.26 26.62
CA VAL A 70 -18.54 -9.19 26.10
C VAL A 70 -17.69 -8.18 26.89
N LEU A 71 -18.32 -7.19 27.55
CA LEU A 71 -17.62 -6.15 28.30
C LEU A 71 -16.75 -6.69 29.45
N HIS A 72 -17.16 -7.80 30.04
CA HIS A 72 -16.46 -8.44 31.16
C HIS A 72 -15.46 -9.53 30.73
N ASP A 73 -15.52 -9.97 29.48
CA ASP A 73 -14.60 -10.96 28.91
C ASP A 73 -13.51 -10.26 28.10
N ARG A 74 -12.34 -10.09 28.72
CA ARG A 74 -11.19 -9.39 28.12
C ARG A 74 -10.75 -10.00 26.79
N THR A 75 -10.82 -11.32 26.64
CA THR A 75 -10.36 -12.01 25.43
C THR A 75 -11.34 -11.80 24.28
N ARG A 76 -12.65 -11.91 24.55
CA ARG A 76 -13.69 -11.67 23.53
C ARG A 76 -13.75 -10.18 23.16
N LEU A 77 -13.62 -9.28 24.13
CA LEU A 77 -13.51 -7.85 23.89
C LEU A 77 -12.32 -7.53 22.98
N ALA A 78 -11.12 -8.03 23.32
CA ALA A 78 -9.92 -7.82 22.51
C ALA A 78 -10.09 -8.36 21.08
N ALA A 79 -10.73 -9.51 20.90
CA ALA A 79 -11.00 -10.06 19.57
C ALA A 79 -11.94 -9.17 18.74
N GLN A 80 -13.04 -8.68 19.33
CA GLN A 80 -13.99 -7.81 18.64
C GLN A 80 -13.40 -6.42 18.35
N LEU A 81 -12.71 -5.84 19.33
CA LEU A 81 -11.98 -4.58 19.18
C LEU A 81 -10.90 -4.70 18.08
N GLY A 82 -10.15 -5.79 18.07
CA GLY A 82 -9.15 -6.08 17.05
C GLY A 82 -9.76 -6.21 15.66
N ALA A 83 -10.90 -6.89 15.54
CA ALA A 83 -11.62 -7.00 14.27
C ALA A 83 -12.14 -5.64 13.76
N TYR A 84 -12.64 -4.80 14.67
CA TYR A 84 -13.10 -3.45 14.36
C TYR A 84 -11.94 -2.56 13.90
N ILE A 85 -10.84 -2.48 14.67
CA ILE A 85 -9.67 -1.66 14.32
C ILE A 85 -9.04 -2.14 13.01
N ARG A 86 -8.93 -3.46 12.79
CA ARG A 86 -8.43 -4.00 11.53
C ARG A 86 -9.29 -3.57 10.34
N SER A 87 -10.61 -3.58 10.49
CA SER A 87 -11.54 -3.16 9.44
C SER A 87 -11.40 -1.68 9.15
N ALA A 88 -11.31 -0.84 10.20
CA ALA A 88 -11.06 0.59 10.08
C ALA A 88 -9.72 0.90 9.41
N ALA A 89 -8.63 0.23 9.82
CA ALA A 89 -7.31 0.38 9.22
C ALA A 89 -7.30 -0.03 7.75
N THR A 90 -7.99 -1.13 7.41
CA THR A 90 -8.11 -1.59 6.01
C THR A 90 -8.91 -0.60 5.17
N TYR A 91 -9.99 -0.04 5.71
CA TYR A 91 -10.80 0.97 5.03
C TYR A 91 -10.00 2.25 4.77
N ARG A 92 -9.27 2.75 5.79
CA ARG A 92 -8.37 3.90 5.64
C ARG A 92 -7.29 3.66 4.60
N LEU A 93 -6.73 2.45 4.58
CA LEU A 93 -5.75 2.08 3.56
C LEU A 93 -6.38 2.09 2.16
N ILE A 94 -7.58 1.53 2.00
CA ILE A 94 -8.31 1.58 0.71
C ILE A 94 -8.57 3.01 0.29
N ASP A 95 -9.09 3.86 1.19
CA ASP A 95 -9.38 5.26 0.90
C ASP A 95 -8.11 6.01 0.47
N ARG A 96 -7.01 5.82 1.21
CA ARG A 96 -5.71 6.42 0.87
C ARG A 96 -5.19 5.95 -0.48
N LEU A 97 -5.23 4.65 -0.76
CA LEU A 97 -4.83 4.09 -2.05
C LEU A 97 -5.73 4.59 -3.20
N THR A 98 -7.02 4.77 -2.92
CA THR A 98 -8.00 5.29 -3.87
C THR A 98 -7.77 6.77 -4.14
N ARG A 99 -7.45 7.58 -3.13
CA ARG A 99 -7.06 8.98 -3.28
C ARG A 99 -5.76 9.13 -4.06
N LEU A 100 -4.73 8.35 -3.76
CA LEU A 100 -3.50 8.30 -4.56
C LEU A 100 -3.81 7.93 -6.02
N GLY A 101 -4.71 6.96 -6.24
CA GLY A 101 -5.18 6.58 -7.58
C GLY A 101 -5.99 7.67 -8.29
N HIS A 102 -6.80 8.43 -7.56
CA HIS A 102 -7.57 9.56 -8.10
C HIS A 102 -6.69 10.78 -8.37
N GLU A 103 -5.77 11.12 -7.48
CA GLU A 103 -4.76 12.16 -7.69
C GLU A 103 -3.91 11.84 -8.93
N THR A 104 -3.52 10.58 -9.12
CA THR A 104 -2.82 10.13 -10.33
C THR A 104 -3.70 10.24 -11.59
N ARG A 105 -5.02 10.03 -11.48
CA ARG A 105 -5.95 10.19 -12.62
C ARG A 105 -6.33 11.64 -12.92
N VAL A 106 -6.36 12.50 -11.91
CA VAL A 106 -6.66 13.94 -12.03
C VAL A 106 -5.42 14.68 -12.56
N THR A 107 -4.22 14.34 -12.10
CA THR A 107 -2.95 14.87 -12.65
C THR A 107 -2.72 14.52 -14.11
N VAL A 108 -3.25 13.39 -14.60
CA VAL A 108 -3.24 13.06 -16.05
C VAL A 108 -4.28 13.86 -16.85
N ARG A 109 -5.12 14.68 -16.20
CA ARG A 109 -6.20 15.46 -16.83
C ARG A 109 -6.09 16.97 -16.63
N ILE A 110 -5.02 17.47 -16.03
CA ILE A 110 -4.80 18.92 -15.88
C ILE A 110 -3.90 19.38 -17.03
N ASP A 111 -4.57 20.05 -17.97
CA ASP A 111 -4.15 20.96 -19.03
C ASP A 111 -2.66 21.05 -19.43
N ASP A 112 -2.47 20.90 -20.74
CA ASP A 112 -1.24 21.05 -21.54
C ASP A 112 -0.58 22.45 -21.50
N ASP A 113 -0.99 23.41 -20.65
CA ASP A 113 -0.67 24.83 -20.87
C ASP A 113 -0.13 25.68 -19.69
N GLU A 114 0.13 25.13 -18.49
CA GLU A 114 0.82 25.91 -17.43
C GLU A 114 2.03 25.18 -16.84
N HIS A 115 3.14 25.93 -16.70
CA HIS A 115 4.48 25.39 -16.44
C HIS A 115 4.51 24.59 -15.11
N PRO A 116 4.61 23.25 -15.18
CA PRO A 116 4.26 22.34 -14.08
C PRO A 116 5.33 22.22 -12.97
N THR A 117 6.47 22.90 -13.10
CA THR A 117 7.61 22.76 -12.19
C THR A 117 7.39 23.45 -10.84
N ASP A 118 6.81 24.65 -10.80
CA ASP A 118 6.78 25.44 -9.56
C ASP A 118 5.71 24.99 -8.56
N LEU A 119 4.59 24.45 -9.04
CA LEU A 119 3.50 23.97 -8.18
C LEU A 119 3.77 22.55 -7.65
N LEU A 120 4.38 21.69 -8.47
CA LEU A 120 4.76 20.34 -8.07
C LEU A 120 5.84 20.38 -6.98
N ASP A 121 6.83 21.27 -7.13
CA ASP A 121 7.88 21.47 -6.13
C ASP A 121 7.34 22.07 -4.82
N ALA A 122 6.36 22.98 -4.89
CA ALA A 122 5.71 23.53 -3.71
C ALA A 122 4.89 22.47 -2.93
N LEU A 123 4.21 21.56 -3.63
CA LEU A 123 3.42 20.48 -3.03
C LEU A 123 4.31 19.36 -2.47
N LEU A 124 5.42 19.03 -3.13
CA LEU A 124 6.42 18.08 -2.63
C LEU A 124 7.15 18.62 -1.39
N ALA A 125 7.47 19.92 -1.36
CA ALA A 125 8.05 20.58 -0.20
C ALA A 125 7.09 20.59 1.02
N GLN A 126 5.79 20.78 0.81
CA GLN A 126 4.79 20.69 1.88
C GLN A 126 4.59 19.26 2.41
N ALA A 127 4.84 18.23 1.57
CA ALA A 127 4.76 16.83 1.95
C ALA A 127 6.05 16.28 2.61
N GLY A 128 7.06 17.14 2.86
CA GLY A 128 8.35 16.72 3.43
C GLY A 128 9.24 15.93 2.45
N HIS A 129 8.87 15.89 1.16
CA HIS A 129 9.72 15.38 0.11
C HIS A 129 10.68 16.49 -0.30
N VAL A 130 11.95 16.35 0.12
CA VAL A 130 13.03 17.18 -0.44
C VAL A 130 12.98 17.00 -1.96
N PRO A 131 12.82 18.08 -2.76
CA PRO A 131 12.81 17.95 -4.20
C PRO A 131 14.09 17.25 -4.63
N PRO A 132 14.03 16.26 -5.54
CA PRO A 132 15.24 15.67 -6.08
C PRO A 132 16.13 16.79 -6.59
N SER A 133 17.43 16.77 -6.29
CA SER A 133 18.34 17.75 -6.88
C SER A 133 18.21 17.71 -8.41
N VAL A 134 18.59 18.78 -9.10
CA VAL A 134 18.63 18.79 -10.58
C VAL A 134 19.40 17.57 -11.10
N GLU A 135 20.41 17.09 -10.37
CA GLU A 135 21.09 15.82 -10.69
C GLU A 135 20.19 14.59 -10.51
N GLY A 136 19.35 14.54 -9.47
CA GLY A 136 18.38 13.48 -9.22
C GLY A 136 17.30 13.37 -10.31
N ASP A 137 16.88 14.49 -10.90
CA ASP A 137 15.93 14.49 -12.01
C ASP A 137 16.54 14.01 -13.32
N ILE A 138 17.80 14.37 -13.58
CA ILE A 138 18.56 13.85 -14.72
C ILE A 138 18.75 12.33 -14.55
N GLU A 139 19.14 11.88 -13.36
CA GLU A 139 19.32 10.47 -13.07
C GLU A 139 18.00 9.68 -13.18
N ARG A 140 16.89 10.26 -12.73
CA ARG A 140 15.55 9.67 -12.86
C ARG A 140 15.12 9.53 -14.32
N ARG A 141 15.32 10.57 -15.14
CA ARG A 141 15.01 10.53 -16.58
C ARG A 141 15.83 9.46 -17.29
N GLU A 142 17.11 9.35 -16.97
CA GLU A 142 17.98 8.34 -17.57
C GLU A 142 17.57 6.91 -17.16
N ARG A 143 17.23 6.69 -15.88
CA ARG A 143 16.69 5.41 -15.40
C ARG A 143 15.38 5.03 -16.12
N LEU A 144 14.48 5.98 -16.34
CA LEU A 144 13.22 5.76 -17.06
C LEU A 144 13.45 5.45 -18.55
N ARG A 145 14.41 6.14 -19.19
CA ARG A 145 14.81 5.88 -20.58
C ARG A 145 15.35 4.45 -20.73
N ILE A 146 16.29 4.05 -19.86
CA ILE A 146 16.85 2.69 -19.84
C ILE A 146 15.76 1.63 -19.64
N LEU A 147 14.83 1.87 -18.70
CA LEU A 147 13.72 0.96 -18.47
C LEU A 147 12.78 0.87 -19.68
N GLY A 148 12.48 1.99 -20.34
CA GLY A 148 11.70 2.03 -21.57
C GLY A 148 12.32 1.18 -22.68
N ASP A 149 13.62 1.38 -22.94
CA ASP A 149 14.38 0.60 -23.92
C ASP A 149 14.39 -0.90 -23.58
N CYS A 150 14.47 -1.24 -22.30
CA CYS A 150 14.43 -2.63 -21.85
C CYS A 150 13.03 -3.27 -21.96
N LEU A 151 11.96 -2.51 -21.72
CA LEU A 151 10.58 -2.96 -21.93
C LEU A 151 10.29 -3.25 -23.39
N LEU A 152 10.89 -2.50 -24.32
CA LEU A 152 10.77 -2.73 -25.76
C LEU A 152 11.32 -4.09 -26.19
N ARG A 153 12.30 -4.65 -25.46
CA ARG A 153 12.90 -5.97 -25.74
C ARG A 153 12.04 -7.15 -25.27
N LEU A 154 10.98 -6.88 -24.51
CA LEU A 154 10.04 -7.91 -24.08
C LEU A 154 9.07 -8.28 -25.19
N THR A 155 8.67 -9.55 -25.23
CA THR A 155 7.55 -10.00 -26.07
C THR A 155 6.26 -9.30 -25.66
N ALA A 156 5.30 -9.15 -26.58
CA ALA A 156 4.02 -8.50 -26.32
C ALA A 156 3.31 -9.12 -25.10
N LEU A 157 3.33 -10.45 -25.00
CA LEU A 157 2.73 -11.18 -23.88
C LEU A 157 3.45 -10.93 -22.55
N ALA A 158 4.78 -10.89 -22.54
CA ALA A 158 5.55 -10.58 -21.33
C ALA A 158 5.32 -9.14 -20.86
N ARG A 159 5.21 -8.20 -21.81
CA ARG A 159 4.91 -6.79 -21.56
C ARG A 159 3.52 -6.62 -20.95
N GLN A 160 2.50 -7.22 -21.56
CA GLN A 160 1.14 -7.22 -21.04
C GLN A 160 1.05 -7.87 -19.64
N THR A 161 1.76 -8.98 -19.43
CA THR A 161 1.77 -9.68 -18.13
C THR A 161 2.39 -8.82 -17.03
N ILE A 162 3.53 -8.16 -17.30
CA ILE A 162 4.21 -7.31 -16.30
C ILE A 162 3.45 -6.01 -16.07
N GLU A 163 2.83 -5.44 -17.09
CA GLU A 163 1.98 -4.24 -16.98
C GLU A 163 0.78 -4.49 -16.06
N LEU A 164 0.04 -5.59 -16.28
CA LEU A 164 -1.07 -5.97 -15.39
C LEU A 164 -0.59 -6.22 -13.95
N ALA A 165 0.60 -6.81 -13.77
CA ALA A 165 1.19 -7.00 -12.46
C ALA A 165 1.57 -5.67 -11.78
N LEU A 166 2.06 -4.68 -12.54
CA LEU A 166 2.37 -3.33 -12.05
C LEU A 166 1.10 -2.55 -11.69
N LEU A 167 0.00 -2.78 -12.42
CA LEU A 167 -1.32 -2.27 -12.11
C LEU A 167 -1.98 -2.96 -10.90
N GLY A 168 -1.34 -3.99 -10.33
CA GLY A 168 -1.77 -4.65 -9.10
C GLY A 168 -2.78 -5.78 -9.29
N HIS A 169 -2.98 -6.28 -10.50
CA HIS A 169 -3.82 -7.45 -10.75
C HIS A 169 -3.24 -8.71 -10.09
N SER A 170 -4.10 -9.61 -9.61
CA SER A 170 -3.65 -10.88 -9.03
C SER A 170 -3.17 -11.85 -10.11
N ASP A 171 -2.34 -12.83 -9.74
CA ASP A 171 -1.86 -13.87 -10.67
C ASP A 171 -3.02 -14.60 -11.38
N VAL A 172 -4.18 -14.74 -10.71
CA VAL A 172 -5.39 -15.37 -11.25
C VAL A 172 -6.09 -14.44 -12.24
N ASP A 173 -6.21 -13.14 -11.94
CA ASP A 173 -6.82 -12.17 -12.86
C ASP A 173 -5.99 -12.02 -14.14
N ILE A 174 -4.66 -11.99 -13.98
CA ILE A 174 -3.71 -11.94 -15.10
C ILE A 174 -3.80 -13.23 -15.92
N GLN A 175 -3.97 -14.39 -15.27
CA GLN A 175 -4.16 -15.65 -15.97
C GLN A 175 -5.39 -15.59 -16.89
N VAL A 176 -6.51 -15.09 -16.36
CA VAL A 176 -7.76 -14.93 -17.12
C VAL A 176 -7.57 -13.93 -18.26
N ALA A 177 -6.93 -12.79 -18.00
CA ALA A 177 -6.71 -11.75 -19.00
C ALA A 177 -5.72 -12.13 -20.11
N THR A 178 -4.72 -12.96 -19.81
CA THR A 178 -3.65 -13.34 -20.75
C THR A 178 -3.80 -14.73 -21.36
N GLY A 179 -4.83 -15.48 -20.95
CA GLY A 179 -5.05 -16.87 -21.38
C GLY A 179 -3.95 -17.83 -20.92
N ALA A 180 -3.28 -17.55 -19.79
CA ALA A 180 -2.22 -18.40 -19.29
C ALA A 180 -2.77 -19.73 -18.73
N GLY A 181 -2.00 -20.81 -18.85
CA GLY A 181 -2.43 -22.15 -18.39
C GLY A 181 -2.59 -22.28 -16.87
N SER A 182 -1.97 -21.40 -16.08
CA SER A 182 -2.15 -21.32 -14.62
C SER A 182 -1.59 -20.02 -14.03
N ALA A 183 -2.07 -19.65 -12.84
CA ALA A 183 -1.52 -18.55 -12.05
C ALA A 183 -0.02 -18.77 -11.70
N VAL A 184 0.41 -20.03 -11.57
CA VAL A 184 1.83 -20.36 -11.36
C VAL A 184 2.67 -20.03 -12.61
N ALA A 185 2.14 -20.29 -13.80
CA ALA A 185 2.79 -19.93 -15.06
C ALA A 185 2.90 -18.40 -15.23
N VAL A 186 1.88 -17.65 -14.79
CA VAL A 186 1.91 -16.17 -14.73
C VAL A 186 3.04 -15.70 -13.80
N ARG A 187 3.08 -16.22 -12.57
CA ARG A 187 4.12 -15.85 -11.60
C ARG A 187 5.53 -16.14 -12.12
N ARG A 188 5.73 -17.30 -12.73
CA ARG A 188 7.00 -17.66 -13.38
C ARG A 188 7.36 -16.66 -14.47
N ARG A 189 6.41 -16.31 -15.34
CA ARG A 189 6.61 -15.34 -16.42
C ARG A 189 6.94 -13.94 -15.88
N ILE A 190 6.29 -13.50 -14.80
CA ILE A 190 6.62 -12.24 -14.11
C ILE A 190 8.07 -12.27 -13.61
N SER A 191 8.48 -13.34 -12.93
CA SER A 191 9.84 -13.48 -12.41
C SER A 191 10.89 -13.52 -13.53
N GLU A 192 10.63 -14.26 -14.60
CA GLU A 192 11.51 -14.32 -15.78
C GLU A 192 11.62 -12.94 -16.44
N THR A 193 10.51 -12.22 -16.59
CA THR A 193 10.46 -10.87 -17.15
C THR A 193 11.26 -9.88 -16.30
N LYS A 194 11.12 -9.93 -14.98
CA LYS A 194 11.93 -9.12 -14.05
C LYS A 194 13.43 -9.39 -14.21
N ASN A 195 13.83 -10.66 -14.35
CA ASN A 195 15.22 -11.03 -14.56
C ASN A 195 15.78 -10.54 -15.90
N VAL A 196 14.96 -10.53 -16.96
CA VAL A 196 15.34 -9.97 -18.26
C VAL A 196 15.51 -8.46 -18.17
N LEU A 197 14.57 -7.75 -17.54
CA LEU A 197 14.65 -6.31 -17.34
C LEU A 197 15.86 -5.91 -16.48
N ALA A 198 16.12 -6.64 -15.38
CA ALA A 198 17.26 -6.38 -14.51
C ALA A 198 18.59 -6.55 -15.25
N ARG A 199 18.76 -7.62 -16.03
CA ARG A 199 19.97 -7.84 -16.84
C ARG A 199 20.14 -6.76 -17.92
N CYS A 200 19.05 -6.38 -18.57
CA CYS A 200 19.07 -5.31 -19.56
C CYS A 200 19.49 -3.97 -18.93
N ALA A 201 18.89 -3.58 -17.81
CA ALA A 201 19.23 -2.34 -17.11
C ALA A 201 20.69 -2.33 -16.63
N GLN A 202 21.18 -3.46 -16.08
CA GLN A 202 22.59 -3.59 -15.67
C GLN A 202 23.57 -3.46 -16.84
N SER A 203 23.24 -4.05 -18.00
CA SER A 203 24.05 -3.90 -19.22
C SER A 203 24.10 -2.44 -19.67
N SER A 204 22.94 -1.76 -19.71
CA SER A 204 22.86 -0.37 -20.16
C SER A 204 23.60 0.59 -19.23
N LEU A 205 23.51 0.37 -17.90
CA LEU A 205 24.24 1.17 -16.91
C LEU A 205 25.76 0.96 -16.99
N ARG A 206 26.23 -0.26 -17.29
CA ARG A 206 27.66 -0.54 -17.51
C ARG A 206 28.21 0.00 -18.83
N SER A 207 27.33 0.31 -19.79
CA SER A 207 27.74 0.88 -21.09
C SER A 207 27.82 2.41 -21.06
N ALA A 208 27.28 3.03 -20.01
CA ALA A 208 27.22 4.48 -19.82
C ALA A 208 28.24 5.02 -18.80
N ALA A 209 29.00 4.12 -18.15
CA ALA A 209 30.10 4.41 -17.22
C ALA A 209 31.44 4.12 -17.90
#